data_AF-A0A1Q7E849-F1
#
_entry.id   AF-A0A1Q7E849-F1
#
_cell.length_a   1.000
_cell.length_b   1.000
_cell.length_c   1.000
_cell.angle_alpha   90.00
_cell.angle_beta   90.00
_cell.angle_gamma   90.00
#
_symmetry.space_group_name_H-M   'P 1'
#
loop_
_entity.id
_entity.type
_entity.pdbx_description
1 polymer ?
#
loop_
_entity_poly.entity_id
_entity_poly.type
_entity_poly.pdbx_seq_one_letter_code
_entity_poly.pdbx_strand_id
1 'polypeptide(L)' 'MRFALNGGVWLHRHKIHDEPMAHLVSSDKERLLALGRTLGFHARWLQYKPLKDPDTGVRVEAWHWDVWGDKLRLLDPK' A
#
# COMPACT_ATOMS: atom_id res chain seq x y z
N MET A 1 8.12 -3.48 4.50
CA MET A 1 8.59 -2.08 4.42
C MET A 1 9.77 -1.87 3.47
N ARG A 2 10.95 -2.51 3.64
CA ARG A 2 12.11 -2.31 2.72
C ARG A 2 11.78 -2.56 1.24
N PHE A 3 10.99 -3.60 0.93
CA PHE A 3 10.53 -3.86 -0.43
C PHE A 3 9.73 -2.68 -1.02
N ALA A 4 8.90 -2.01 -0.22
CA ALA A 4 8.18 -0.81 -0.64
C ALA A 4 9.11 0.37 -0.90
N LEU A 5 10.14 0.56 -0.07
CA LEU A 5 11.13 1.63 -0.20
C LEU A 5 12.00 1.48 -1.45
N ASN A 6 12.24 0.23 -1.89
CA ASN A 6 12.97 -0.08 -3.12
C ASN A 6 12.08 -0.05 -4.38
N GLY A 7 10.93 0.65 -4.32
CA GLY A 7 10.00 0.77 -5.45
C GLY A 7 9.11 -0.46 -5.69
N GLY A 8 9.12 -1.46 -4.82
CA GLY A 8 8.14 -2.54 -4.83
C GLY A 8 6.79 -2.11 -4.25
N VAL A 9 5.76 -2.96 -4.38
CA VAL A 9 4.51 -2.81 -3.62
C VAL A 9 4.54 -3.79 -2.46
N TRP A 10 4.56 -3.27 -1.24
CA TRP A 10 4.42 -4.09 -0.05
C TRP A 10 2.95 -4.16 0.35
N LEU A 11 2.43 -5.39 0.45
CA LEU A 11 1.11 -5.69 0.98
C LEU A 11 1.27 -6.11 2.45
N HIS A 12 0.68 -5.33 3.35
CA HIS A 12 0.63 -5.64 4.78
C HIS A 12 -0.81 -5.89 5.22
N ARG A 13 -1.14 -7.12 5.63
CA ARG A 13 -2.48 -7.48 6.16
C ARG A 13 -2.55 -7.22 7.67
N HIS A 14 -3.65 -6.66 8.14
CA HIS A 14 -3.90 -6.38 9.54
C HIS A 14 -5.41 -6.43 9.85
N LYS A 15 -5.80 -6.31 11.12
CA LYS A 15 -7.20 -6.24 11.56
C LYS A 15 -7.40 -4.98 12.40
N ILE A 16 -8.47 -4.23 12.16
CA ILE A 16 -8.88 -3.09 12.99
C ILE A 16 -10.29 -3.42 13.47
N HIS A 17 -10.51 -3.41 14.79
CA HIS A 17 -11.79 -3.83 15.40
C HIS A 17 -12.28 -5.21 14.87
N ASP A 18 -11.36 -6.17 14.78
CA ASP A 18 -11.56 -7.51 14.19
C ASP A 18 -11.94 -7.57 12.70
N GLU A 19 -12.08 -6.43 12.03
CA GLU A 19 -12.33 -6.37 10.59
C GLU A 19 -11.00 -6.48 9.81
N PRO A 20 -10.91 -7.41 8.83
CA PRO A 20 -9.71 -7.54 8.00
C PRO A 20 -9.47 -6.34 7.08
N MET A 21 -8.22 -5.87 7.06
CA MET A 21 -7.75 -4.88 6.09
C MET A 21 -6.33 -5.17 5.60
N ALA A 22 -5.96 -4.52 4.49
CA ALA A 22 -4.61 -4.55 3.97
C ALA A 22 -4.15 -3.14 3.61
N HIS A 23 -2.88 -2.83 3.92
CA HIS A 23 -2.19 -1.66 3.39
C HIS A 23 -1.38 -2.08 2.17
N LEU A 24 -1.62 -1.40 1.05
CA LEU A 24 -0.73 -1.43 -0.12
C LEU A 24 0.17 -0.20 -0.08
N VAL A 25 1.48 -0.42 -0.04
CA VAL A 25 2.45 0.64 0.23
C VAL A 25 3.61 0.61 -0.76
N SER A 26 4.01 1.77 -1.27
CA SER A 26 5.19 1.93 -2.12
C SER A 26 5.81 3.32 -2.01
N SER A 27 7.12 3.44 -2.20
CA SER A 27 7.81 4.70 -2.52
C SER A 27 7.76 5.05 -4.00
N ASP A 28 7.23 4.18 -4.85
CA ASP A 28 6.95 4.44 -6.26
C ASP A 28 5.45 4.73 -6.43
N LYS A 29 5.11 6.01 -6.48
CA LYS A 29 3.72 6.48 -6.64
C LYS A 29 3.08 5.92 -7.90
N GLU A 30 3.80 5.94 -9.01
CA GLU A 30 3.26 5.58 -10.32
C GLU A 30 2.99 4.08 -10.41
N ARG A 31 3.86 3.26 -9.84
CA ARG A 31 3.61 1.82 -9.69
C ARG A 31 2.39 1.54 -8.84
N LEU A 32 2.23 2.24 -7.72
CA LEU A 32 1.06 2.05 -6.87
C LEU A 32 -0.20 2.46 -7.63
N LEU A 33 -0.23 3.65 -8.27
CA LEU A 33 -1.33 4.08 -9.13
C LEU A 33 -1.67 3.08 -10.24
N ALA A 34 -0.66 2.48 -10.89
CA ALA A 34 -0.85 1.46 -11.91
C ALA A 34 -1.55 0.21 -11.36
N LEU A 35 -1.12 -0.28 -10.19
CA LEU A 35 -1.80 -1.37 -9.50
C LEU A 35 -3.25 -1.02 -9.15
N GLY A 36 -3.50 0.20 -8.68
CA GLY A 36 -4.87 0.64 -8.36
C GLY A 36 -5.79 0.62 -9.55
N ARG A 37 -5.31 1.02 -10.74
CA ARG A 37 -6.12 0.91 -11.96
C ARG A 37 -6.55 -0.54 -12.22
N THR A 38 -5.64 -1.51 -12.04
CA THR A 38 -5.95 -2.93 -12.17
C THR A 38 -6.96 -3.42 -11.12
N LEU A 39 -6.94 -2.87 -9.91
CA LEU A 39 -7.85 -3.22 -8.81
C LEU A 39 -9.17 -2.39 -8.81
N GLY A 40 -9.30 -1.45 -9.74
CA GLY A 40 -10.42 -0.51 -9.81
C GLY A 40 -10.47 0.48 -8.63
N PHE A 41 -9.30 0.91 -8.15
CA PHE A 41 -9.16 1.96 -7.13
C PHE A 41 -9.02 3.33 -7.79
N HIS A 42 -9.66 4.34 -7.18
CA HIS A 42 -9.56 5.71 -7.65
C HIS A 42 -8.34 6.42 -7.06
N ALA A 43 -7.57 7.15 -7.88
CA ALA A 43 -6.35 7.84 -7.46
C ALA A 43 -6.56 8.78 -6.26
N ARG A 44 -7.73 9.44 -6.18
CA ARG A 44 -8.13 10.31 -5.04
C ARG A 44 -8.13 9.62 -3.66
N TRP A 45 -8.16 8.29 -3.60
CA TRP A 45 -8.08 7.53 -2.34
C TRP A 45 -6.65 7.25 -1.90
N LEU A 46 -5.65 7.58 -2.73
CA LEU A 46 -4.24 7.39 -2.43
C LEU A 46 -3.82 8.39 -1.35
N GLN A 47 -3.24 7.88 -0.28
CA GLN A 47 -2.76 8.69 0.83
C GLN A 47 -1.25 8.89 0.72
N TYR A 48 -0.77 10.12 0.95
CA TYR A 48 0.65 10.40 1.11
C TYR A 48 1.04 10.26 2.58
N LYS A 49 2.00 9.39 2.88
CA LYS A 49 2.52 9.17 4.22
C LYS A 49 3.95 8.66 4.14
N PRO A 50 4.97 9.50 4.39
CA PRO A 50 6.36 9.07 4.33
C PRO A 50 6.66 7.90 5.28
N LEU A 51 7.51 6.99 4.82
CA LEU A 51 8.04 5.90 5.64
C LEU A 51 9.42 6.27 6.17
N LYS A 52 9.72 5.86 7.41
CA LYS A 52 11.07 5.95 7.94
C LYS A 52 11.88 4.76 7.41
N ASP A 53 12.94 5.05 6.68
CA ASP A 53 13.92 4.06 6.25
C ASP A 53 14.57 3.42 7.50
N PRO A 54 14.52 2.09 7.66
CA PRO A 54 15.07 1.42 8.83
C PRO A 54 16.60 1.40 8.84
N ASP A 55 17.24 1.56 7.69
CA ASP A 55 18.69 1.45 7.52
C ASP A 55 19.36 2.82 7.69
N THR A 56 18.70 3.90 7.27
CA THR A 56 19.24 5.27 7.35
C THR A 56 18.53 6.18 8.37
N GLY A 57 17.32 5.81 8.79
CA GLY A 57 16.48 6.64 9.66
C GLY A 57 15.82 7.84 8.98
N VAL A 58 16.12 8.09 7.70
CA VAL A 58 15.56 9.19 6.91
C VAL A 58 14.11 8.88 6.51
N ARG A 59 13.27 9.91 6.39
CA ARG A 59 11.91 9.74 5.86
C ARG A 59 11.95 9.79 4.34
N VAL A 60 11.42 8.75 3.70
CA VAL A 60 11.29 8.63 2.26
C VAL A 60 9.81 8.78 1.89
N GLU A 61 9.54 9.49 0.80
CA GLU A 61 8.19 9.63 0.27
C GLU A 61 7.56 8.27 0.01
N ALA A 62 6.30 8.13 0.40
CA ALA A 62 5.56 6.88 0.20
C ALA A 62 4.06 7.15 0.15
N TRP A 63 3.36 6.27 -0.55
CA TRP A 63 1.92 6.31 -0.75
C TRP A 63 1.26 5.02 -0.30
N HIS A 64 0.02 5.15 0.13
CA HIS A 64 -0.72 4.10 0.81
C HIS A 64 -2.14 4.00 0.27
N TRP A 65 -2.64 2.77 0.18
CA TRP A 65 -4.06 2.48 0.16
C TRP A 65 -4.44 1.57 1.31
N ASP A 66 -5.53 1.94 1.97
CA ASP A 66 -6.18 1.10 2.96
C ASP A 66 -7.31 0.35 2.25
N VAL A 67 -7.18 -0.98 2.20
CA VAL A 67 -8.08 -1.85 1.45
C VAL A 67 -8.86 -2.71 2.44
N TRP A 68 -10.18 -2.73 2.28
CA TRP A 68 -11.12 -3.38 3.18
C TRP A 68 -12.22 -4.08 2.39
N GLY A 69 -13.00 -4.93 3.06
CA GLY A 69 -14.22 -5.54 2.52
C GLY A 69 -13.98 -6.34 1.24
N ASP A 70 -14.88 -6.20 0.27
CA ASP A 70 -14.84 -6.97 -0.99
C ASP A 70 -13.55 -6.73 -1.80
N LYS A 71 -12.94 -5.55 -1.65
CA LYS A 71 -11.69 -5.21 -2.33
C LYS A 71 -10.51 -6.01 -1.77
N LEU A 72 -10.60 -6.51 -0.54
CA LEU A 72 -9.58 -7.37 0.04
C LEU A 72 -9.45 -8.69 -0.73
N ARG A 73 -10.59 -9.25 -1.18
CA ARG A 73 -10.63 -10.50 -1.94
C ARG A 73 -9.88 -10.42 -3.27
N LEU A 74 -9.74 -9.22 -3.83
CA LEU A 74 -8.96 -9.00 -5.06
C LEU A 74 -7.45 -9.16 -4.85
N LEU A 75 -6.99 -9.16 -3.59
CA LEU A 75 -5.58 -9.26 -3.22
C LEU A 75 -5.15 -10.67 -2.82
N ASP A 76 -6.09 -11.61 -2.77
CA ASP A 76 -5.80 -13.00 -2.46
C ASP A 76 -5.44 -13.75 -3.75
N PRO A 77 -4.48 -14.68 -3.71
CA PRO A 77 -4.17 -15.53 -4.85
C PRO A 77 -5.43 -16.30 -5.27
N LYS A 78 -5.63 -16.46 -6.58
CA LYS A 78 -6.62 -17.39 -7.12
C LYS A 78 -6.19 -18.83 -6.89
#